data_AF-A0A3N5KU83-F1
#
_entry.id   AF-A0A3N5KU83-F1
#
_cell.length_a   1.000
_cell.length_b   1.000
_cell.length_c   1.000
_cell.angle_alpha   90.00
_cell.angle_beta   90.00
_cell.angle_gamma   90.00
#
_symmetry.space_group_name_H-M   'P 1'
#
loop_
_entity.id
_entity.type
_entity.pdbx_description
1 polymer ?
#
loop_
_entity_poly.entity_id
_entity_poly.type
_entity_poly.pdbx_seq_one_letter_code
_entity_poly.pdbx_strand_id
1 'polypeptide(L)'
;MQHFSRRNFFGVMGAGALAGAASQGRLHGQQQYPPAAPLTPVSPVETRSAVSLVKGADRRKNVLEALLAVDREVRPALRRKKYVVIKLNNVSTTNQLAATHVDALRGILDYLAPRFKGPVVVVESSAGETLEGFENFKYAQVIQEYKPRQVSLVDLNREKKYEVFTIVDRNIRPLAVRMAARMFDPDAFIISSAMLKTHNAVVATMSVKNMVIGSALHSVAGETPQWHDKRQFHARSAPAPTPQAPNFHAMNYNMATAARRLSSNWGAAVIDGFDGMEGNGPSNGT
;
A
#
# COMPACT_ATOMS: atom_id res chain seq x y z
N MET A 1 42.60 -14.62 -27.90
CA MET A 1 42.26 -13.26 -27.41
C MET A 1 42.63 -12.27 -28.49
N GLN A 2 41.67 -11.75 -29.25
CA GLN A 2 41.93 -10.70 -30.25
C GLN A 2 41.47 -9.35 -29.70
N HIS A 3 42.42 -8.43 -29.58
CA HIS A 3 42.24 -7.09 -29.06
C HIS A 3 41.43 -6.22 -30.04
N PHE A 4 40.27 -5.75 -29.60
CA PHE A 4 39.57 -4.67 -30.28
C PHE A 4 40.18 -3.33 -29.88
N SER A 5 40.78 -2.63 -30.85
CA SER A 5 41.30 -1.27 -30.69
C SER A 5 40.42 -0.27 -31.44
N ARG A 6 40.28 0.94 -30.87
CA ARG A 6 39.46 2.06 -31.38
C ARG A 6 39.77 2.46 -32.83
N ARG A 7 40.95 2.13 -33.36
CA ARG A 7 41.31 2.36 -34.77
C ARG A 7 40.64 1.41 -35.77
N ASN A 8 40.31 0.17 -35.36
CA ASN A 8 39.62 -0.78 -36.25
C ASN A 8 38.12 -0.49 -36.39
N PHE A 9 37.54 0.29 -35.48
CA PHE A 9 36.11 0.63 -35.53
C PHE A 9 35.78 1.61 -36.67
N PHE A 10 36.65 2.60 -36.90
CA PHE A 10 36.45 3.58 -37.97
C PHE A 10 36.72 3.03 -39.38
N GLY A 11 37.61 2.04 -39.51
CA GLY A 11 37.85 1.35 -40.79
C GLY A 11 36.65 0.53 -41.26
N VAL A 12 35.93 -0.11 -40.34
CA VAL A 12 34.73 -0.89 -40.64
C VAL A 12 33.54 0.02 -40.99
N MET A 13 33.45 1.22 -40.41
CA MET A 13 32.42 2.20 -40.79
C MET A 13 32.68 2.86 -42.17
N GLY A 14 33.94 3.08 -42.55
CA GLY A 14 34.28 3.69 -43.83
C GLY A 14 33.96 2.81 -45.05
N ALA A 15 34.14 1.50 -44.93
CA ALA A 15 33.79 0.55 -46.01
C ALA A 15 32.27 0.34 -46.15
N GLY A 16 31.50 0.49 -45.07
CA GLY A 16 30.03 0.42 -45.11
C GLY A 16 29.36 1.65 -45.73
N ALA A 17 30.02 2.81 -45.71
CA ALA A 17 29.45 4.05 -46.22
C ALA A 17 29.39 4.12 -47.76
N LEU A 18 30.24 3.37 -48.48
CA LEU A 18 30.23 3.34 -49.95
C LEU A 18 29.35 2.22 -50.53
N ALA A 19 29.01 1.18 -49.76
CA ALA A 19 28.03 0.17 -50.14
C ALA A 19 26.57 0.56 -49.80
N GLY A 20 26.37 1.67 -49.06
CA GLY A 20 25.06 2.17 -48.64
C GLY A 20 24.35 3.06 -49.67
N ALA A 21 24.97 3.42 -50.79
CA ALA A 21 24.35 4.28 -51.81
C ALA A 21 23.41 3.52 -52.77
N ALA A 22 23.41 2.17 -52.75
CA ALA A 22 22.59 1.34 -53.62
C ALA A 22 21.50 0.53 -52.89
N SER A 23 21.43 0.58 -51.56
CA SER A 23 20.27 0.09 -50.82
C SER A 23 19.37 1.26 -50.49
N GLN A 24 18.17 1.28 -51.08
CA GLN A 24 17.03 2.00 -50.52
C GLN A 24 16.62 1.33 -49.19
N GLY A 25 17.53 1.29 -48.22
CA GLY A 25 17.26 0.91 -46.86
C GLY A 25 16.41 2.00 -46.23
N ARG A 26 15.10 1.91 -46.42
CA ARG A 26 14.13 2.64 -45.60
C ARG A 26 14.52 2.37 -44.14
N LEU A 27 14.97 3.41 -43.44
CA LEU A 27 15.01 3.38 -41.98
C LEU A 27 13.55 3.18 -41.54
N HIS A 28 13.19 1.94 -41.22
CA HIS A 28 11.88 1.57 -40.70
C HIS A 28 11.77 2.06 -39.25
N GLY A 29 11.67 3.39 -39.08
CA GLY A 29 11.30 4.06 -37.83
C GLY A 29 9.79 4.16 -37.64
N GLN A 30 8.98 3.62 -38.55
CA GLN A 30 7.56 3.39 -38.30
C GLN A 30 7.38 1.98 -37.77
N GLN A 31 7.47 1.85 -36.46
CA GLN A 31 6.92 0.69 -35.77
C GLN A 31 5.41 0.70 -36.06
N GLN A 32 4.95 -0.19 -36.93
CA GLN A 32 3.51 -0.38 -37.14
C GLN A 32 2.92 -0.70 -35.76
N TYR A 33 2.03 0.16 -35.27
CA TYR A 33 1.22 -0.17 -34.11
C TYR A 33 0.40 -1.40 -34.52
N PRO A 34 0.54 -2.54 -33.81
CA PRO A 34 -0.37 -3.64 -34.04
C PRO A 34 -1.81 -3.13 -33.89
N PRO A 35 -2.77 -3.64 -34.67
CA PRO A 35 -4.17 -3.27 -34.52
C PRO A 35 -4.56 -3.45 -33.05
N ALA A 36 -5.36 -2.50 -32.54
CA ALA A 36 -5.82 -2.55 -31.15
C ALA A 36 -6.38 -3.94 -30.87
N ALA A 37 -5.83 -4.63 -29.86
CA ALA A 37 -6.40 -5.89 -29.42
C ALA A 37 -7.89 -5.66 -29.10
N PRO A 38 -8.79 -6.56 -29.53
CA PRO A 38 -10.19 -6.43 -29.17
C PRO A 38 -10.28 -6.33 -27.64
N LEU A 39 -10.92 -5.27 -27.16
CA LEU A 39 -11.11 -5.08 -25.72
C LEU A 39 -11.86 -6.30 -25.19
N THR A 40 -11.28 -6.97 -24.20
CA THR A 40 -11.99 -8.02 -23.48
C THR A 40 -13.26 -7.38 -22.89
N PRO A 41 -14.46 -7.93 -23.14
CA PRO A 41 -15.68 -7.39 -22.57
C PRO A 41 -15.52 -7.28 -21.06
N VAL A 42 -15.80 -6.09 -20.52
CA VAL A 42 -15.85 -5.90 -19.07
C VAL A 42 -17.10 -6.60 -18.57
N SER A 43 -16.96 -7.84 -18.11
CA SER A 43 -18.05 -8.56 -17.48
C SER A 43 -18.41 -7.88 -16.15
N PRO A 44 -19.70 -7.68 -15.85
CA PRO A 44 -20.12 -7.17 -14.55
C PRO A 44 -19.59 -8.07 -13.43
N VAL A 45 -19.08 -7.46 -12.36
CA VAL A 45 -18.76 -8.20 -11.13
C VAL A 45 -20.09 -8.55 -10.47
N GLU A 46 -20.55 -9.79 -10.65
CA GLU A 46 -21.81 -10.28 -10.07
C GLU A 46 -21.72 -10.44 -8.54
N THR A 47 -20.52 -10.66 -8.02
CA THR A 47 -20.29 -10.83 -6.58
C THR A 47 -20.20 -9.48 -5.86
N ARG A 48 -21.13 -9.23 -4.94
CA ARG A 48 -21.11 -8.05 -4.07
C ARG A 48 -20.31 -8.36 -2.79
N SER A 49 -19.56 -7.38 -2.29
CA SER A 49 -18.95 -7.48 -0.96
C SER A 49 -20.02 -7.41 0.12
N ALA A 50 -19.89 -8.22 1.17
CA ALA A 50 -20.70 -8.05 2.38
C ALA A 50 -20.25 -6.78 3.11
N VAL A 51 -21.22 -5.92 3.43
CA VAL A 51 -21.00 -4.62 4.09
C VAL A 51 -21.98 -4.49 5.24
N SER A 52 -21.48 -4.07 6.39
CA SER A 52 -22.28 -3.64 7.52
C SER A 52 -21.98 -2.18 7.84
N LEU A 53 -22.98 -1.48 8.37
CA LEU A 53 -22.84 -0.12 8.89
C LEU A 53 -23.49 -0.09 10.27
N VAL A 54 -22.71 0.31 11.28
CA VAL A 54 -23.16 0.42 12.67
C VAL A 54 -22.95 1.85 13.12
N LYS A 55 -23.96 2.39 13.81
CA LYS A 55 -23.93 3.70 14.46
C LYS A 55 -24.22 3.51 15.94
N GLY A 56 -23.41 4.14 16.79
CA GLY A 56 -23.58 4.12 18.24
C GLY A 56 -22.60 5.04 18.93
N ALA A 57 -22.78 5.26 20.23
CA ALA A 57 -21.96 6.17 21.03
C ALA A 57 -20.67 5.54 21.60
N ASP A 58 -20.43 4.25 21.37
CA ASP A 58 -19.24 3.53 21.81
C ASP A 58 -18.48 2.99 20.59
N ARG A 59 -17.29 3.54 20.34
CA ARG A 59 -16.45 3.17 19.19
C ARG A 59 -16.05 1.69 19.19
N ARG A 60 -15.63 1.15 20.34
CA ARG A 60 -15.19 -0.25 20.49
C ARG A 60 -16.33 -1.20 20.16
N LYS A 61 -17.51 -0.91 20.70
CA LYS A 61 -18.74 -1.67 20.46
C LYS A 61 -19.17 -1.58 18.99
N ASN A 62 -19.16 -0.39 18.39
CA ASN A 62 -19.53 -0.21 16.97
C ASN A 62 -18.65 -1.08 16.05
N VAL A 63 -17.34 -1.10 16.28
CA VAL A 63 -16.40 -1.91 15.48
C VAL A 63 -16.64 -3.40 15.66
N LEU A 64 -16.84 -3.85 16.91
CA LEU A 64 -17.17 -5.24 17.20
C LEU A 64 -18.47 -5.65 16.49
N GLU A 65 -19.54 -4.88 16.65
CA GLU A 65 -20.85 -5.18 16.06
C GLU A 65 -20.82 -5.16 14.52
N ALA A 66 -20.06 -4.24 13.92
CA ALA A 66 -19.89 -4.20 12.48
C ALA A 66 -19.23 -5.49 11.95
N LEU A 67 -18.17 -5.97 12.59
CA LEU A 67 -17.52 -7.23 12.22
C LEU A 67 -18.40 -8.45 12.49
N LEU A 68 -19.18 -8.45 13.58
CA LEU A 68 -20.16 -9.50 13.88
C LEU A 68 -21.23 -9.60 12.80
N ALA A 69 -21.71 -8.47 12.26
CA ALA A 69 -22.75 -8.44 11.25
C ALA A 69 -22.34 -9.06 9.89
N VAL A 70 -21.04 -9.17 9.62
CA VAL A 70 -20.48 -9.84 8.42
C VAL A 70 -19.69 -11.12 8.77
N ASP A 71 -19.87 -11.66 9.98
CA ASP A 71 -19.11 -12.80 10.48
C ASP A 71 -19.31 -14.05 9.62
N ARG A 72 -20.49 -14.20 9.00
CA ARG A 72 -20.81 -15.31 8.11
C ARG A 72 -19.83 -15.40 6.94
N GLU A 73 -19.45 -14.27 6.36
CA GLU A 73 -18.51 -14.17 5.24
C GLU A 73 -17.05 -14.16 5.70
N VAL A 74 -16.76 -13.54 6.85
CA VAL A 74 -15.39 -13.37 7.37
C VAL A 74 -14.85 -14.65 8.03
N ARG A 75 -15.65 -15.32 8.86
CA ARG A 75 -15.21 -16.43 9.72
C ARG A 75 -14.64 -17.62 8.93
N PRO A 76 -15.22 -18.07 7.80
CA PRO A 76 -14.66 -19.18 7.04
C PRO A 76 -13.26 -18.89 6.51
N ALA A 77 -13.01 -17.66 6.05
CA ALA A 77 -11.70 -17.24 5.56
C ALA A 77 -10.69 -17.10 6.70
N LEU A 78 -11.10 -16.51 7.82
CA LEU A 78 -10.27 -16.37 9.03
C LEU A 78 -9.75 -17.72 9.55
N ARG A 79 -10.60 -18.75 9.61
CA ARG A 79 -10.25 -20.09 10.13
C ARG A 79 -9.18 -20.82 9.33
N ARG A 80 -8.96 -20.46 8.06
CA ARG A 80 -7.98 -21.11 7.18
C ARG A 80 -6.57 -20.52 7.28
N LYS A 81 -6.42 -19.40 8.00
CA LYS A 81 -5.18 -18.64 8.05
C LYS A 81 -4.38 -19.01 9.30
N LYS A 82 -3.05 -18.93 9.19
CA LYS A 82 -2.14 -19.30 10.29
C LYS A 82 -2.02 -18.20 11.34
N TYR A 83 -2.19 -16.94 10.92
CA TYR A 83 -2.14 -15.78 11.80
C TYR A 83 -2.97 -14.62 11.24
N VAL A 84 -3.29 -13.66 12.10
CA VAL A 84 -4.00 -12.43 11.74
C VAL A 84 -3.03 -11.28 11.73
N VAL A 85 -3.16 -10.39 10.75
CA VAL A 85 -2.49 -9.09 10.72
C VAL A 85 -3.55 -8.00 10.89
N ILE A 86 -3.37 -7.11 11.86
CA ILE A 86 -4.17 -5.89 11.97
C ILE A 86 -3.31 -4.74 11.45
N LYS A 87 -3.62 -4.22 10.27
CA LYS A 87 -2.92 -3.09 9.67
C LYS A 87 -3.55 -1.79 10.16
N LEU A 88 -2.87 -1.10 11.07
CA LEU A 88 -3.26 0.23 11.53
C LEU A 88 -3.22 1.25 10.38
N ASN A 89 -3.71 2.47 10.60
CA ASN A 89 -3.73 3.54 9.61
C ASN A 89 -3.12 4.85 10.12
N ASN A 90 -1.87 4.79 10.56
CA ASN A 90 -1.12 5.96 11.03
C ASN A 90 -0.52 6.75 9.86
N VAL A 91 -1.24 7.77 9.40
CA VAL A 91 -0.70 8.77 8.47
C VAL A 91 0.13 9.81 9.23
N SER A 92 -0.30 10.17 10.43
CA SER A 92 0.46 10.96 11.41
C SER A 92 0.79 10.09 12.63
N THR A 93 1.88 10.41 13.32
CA THR A 93 2.27 9.81 14.61
C THR A 93 1.76 10.61 15.81
N THR A 94 1.16 11.78 15.59
CA THR A 94 0.73 12.72 16.65
C THR A 94 -0.73 13.18 16.53
N ASN A 95 -1.34 13.12 15.33
CA ASN A 95 -2.73 13.50 15.12
C ASN A 95 -3.66 12.28 15.16
N GLN A 96 -4.51 12.17 16.18
CA GLN A 96 -5.41 11.03 16.38
C GLN A 96 -6.43 10.87 15.24
N LEU A 97 -6.89 11.95 14.61
CA LEU A 97 -7.82 11.87 13.47
C LEU A 97 -7.16 11.22 12.23
N ALA A 98 -5.83 11.22 12.19
CA ALA A 98 -5.03 10.63 11.12
C ALA A 98 -4.47 9.24 11.47
N ALA A 99 -4.88 8.64 12.59
CA ALA A 99 -4.37 7.37 13.11
C ALA A 99 -5.49 6.48 13.68
N THR A 100 -5.33 5.16 13.61
CA THR A 100 -6.32 4.21 14.14
C THR A 100 -6.62 4.51 15.61
N HIS A 101 -7.89 4.65 15.99
CA HIS A 101 -8.17 4.83 17.41
C HIS A 101 -7.98 3.53 18.18
N VAL A 102 -7.47 3.65 19.40
CA VAL A 102 -7.17 2.51 20.27
C VAL A 102 -8.41 1.66 20.57
N ASP A 103 -9.59 2.28 20.70
CA ASP A 103 -10.85 1.56 20.90
C ASP A 103 -11.33 0.81 19.64
N ALA A 104 -11.00 1.30 18.44
CA ALA A 104 -11.25 0.54 17.22
C ALA A 104 -10.36 -0.72 17.18
N LEU A 105 -9.10 -0.61 17.60
CA LEU A 105 -8.21 -1.77 17.78
C LEU A 105 -8.80 -2.76 18.80
N ARG A 106 -9.26 -2.29 19.96
CA ARG A 106 -9.94 -3.15 20.96
C ARG A 106 -11.16 -3.87 20.36
N GLY A 107 -11.99 -3.17 19.59
CA GLY A 107 -13.17 -3.77 18.94
C GLY A 107 -12.80 -4.90 17.98
N ILE A 108 -11.72 -4.73 17.20
CA ILE A 108 -11.18 -5.80 16.33
C ILE A 108 -10.66 -6.97 17.18
N LEU A 109 -9.90 -6.70 18.24
CA LEU A 109 -9.35 -7.74 19.12
C LEU A 109 -10.45 -8.53 19.85
N ASP A 110 -11.54 -7.86 20.26
CA ASP A 110 -12.72 -8.51 20.85
C ASP A 110 -13.45 -9.38 19.84
N TYR A 111 -13.56 -8.95 18.59
CA TYR A 111 -14.16 -9.77 17.53
C TYR A 111 -13.34 -11.05 17.31
N LEU A 112 -12.02 -10.90 17.18
CA LEU A 112 -11.08 -12.01 17.02
C LEU A 112 -11.06 -12.92 18.25
N ALA A 113 -11.37 -12.39 19.42
CA ALA A 113 -11.13 -13.06 20.68
C ALA A 113 -11.72 -14.48 20.78
N PRO A 114 -13.03 -14.66 20.57
CA PRO A 114 -13.64 -15.99 20.59
C PRO A 114 -13.42 -16.78 19.28
N ARG A 115 -12.91 -16.16 18.21
CA ARG A 115 -12.90 -16.73 16.84
C ARG A 115 -11.55 -17.25 16.38
N PHE A 116 -10.47 -16.70 16.90
CA PHE A 116 -9.11 -17.01 16.47
C PHE A 116 -8.19 -17.20 17.68
N LYS A 117 -7.44 -18.30 17.67
CA LYS A 117 -6.51 -18.68 18.75
C LYS A 117 -5.04 -18.56 18.38
N GLY A 118 -4.74 -18.36 17.09
CA GLY A 118 -3.37 -18.18 16.62
C GLY A 118 -2.81 -16.77 16.90
N PRO A 119 -1.59 -16.49 16.41
CA PRO A 119 -0.94 -15.20 16.56
C PRO A 119 -1.73 -14.06 15.90
N VAL A 120 -1.76 -12.91 16.57
CA VAL A 120 -2.28 -11.65 16.02
C VAL A 120 -1.13 -10.64 16.01
N VAL A 121 -0.77 -10.14 14.83
CA VAL A 121 0.31 -9.16 14.69
C VAL A 121 -0.31 -7.83 14.30
N VAL A 122 -0.24 -6.84 15.20
CA VAL A 122 -0.64 -5.46 14.94
C VAL A 122 0.54 -4.75 14.29
N VAL A 123 0.33 -4.19 13.10
CA VAL A 123 1.42 -3.68 12.26
C VAL A 123 1.16 -2.27 11.73
N GLU A 124 2.24 -1.55 11.49
CA GLU A 124 2.24 -0.27 10.78
C GLU A 124 3.60 0.00 10.11
N SER A 125 3.58 0.75 9.01
CA SER A 125 4.71 1.44 8.38
C SER A 125 4.27 2.90 8.17
N SER A 126 4.33 3.68 9.25
CA SER A 126 3.78 5.03 9.25
C SER A 126 4.58 5.94 8.31
N ALA A 127 4.10 7.16 8.01
CA ALA A 127 4.93 8.11 7.25
C ALA A 127 6.03 8.78 8.12
N GLY A 128 5.86 8.75 9.44
CA GLY A 128 6.83 9.22 10.43
C GLY A 128 7.46 8.04 11.19
N GLU A 129 7.94 8.28 12.41
CA GLU A 129 8.49 7.23 13.26
C GLU A 129 7.36 6.35 13.83
N THR A 130 7.21 5.13 13.31
CA THR A 130 6.10 4.24 13.69
C THR A 130 6.03 3.99 15.21
N LEU A 131 7.18 3.83 15.87
CA LEU A 131 7.21 3.56 17.31
C LEU A 131 6.68 4.73 18.14
N GLU A 132 6.93 5.96 17.71
CA GLU A 132 6.36 7.17 18.33
C GLU A 132 4.82 7.13 18.25
N GLY A 133 4.28 6.77 17.08
CA GLY A 133 2.83 6.58 16.93
C GLY A 133 2.27 5.46 17.82
N PHE A 134 3.04 4.39 18.04
CA PHE A 134 2.63 3.32 18.95
C PHE A 134 2.50 3.77 20.40
N GLU A 135 3.40 4.65 20.83
CA GLU A 135 3.39 5.27 22.15
C GLU A 135 2.27 6.31 22.27
N ASN A 136 2.24 7.30 21.37
CA ASN A 136 1.28 8.40 21.39
C ASN A 136 -0.18 7.93 21.36
N PHE A 137 -0.47 6.88 20.59
CA PHE A 137 -1.82 6.31 20.49
C PHE A 137 -2.05 5.10 21.41
N LYS A 138 -1.13 4.85 22.35
CA LYS A 138 -1.27 3.88 23.45
C LYS A 138 -1.51 2.44 23.01
N TYR A 139 -1.12 2.05 21.79
CA TYR A 139 -1.36 0.68 21.31
C TYR A 139 -0.60 -0.35 22.15
N ALA A 140 0.63 -0.04 22.57
CA ALA A 140 1.42 -0.93 23.41
C ALA A 140 0.71 -1.27 24.73
N GLN A 141 -0.02 -0.31 25.32
CA GLN A 141 -0.79 -0.52 26.55
C GLN A 141 -1.95 -1.49 26.30
N VAL A 142 -2.66 -1.34 25.19
CA VAL A 142 -3.75 -2.26 24.83
C VAL A 142 -3.26 -3.66 24.56
N ILE A 143 -2.11 -3.86 23.92
CA ILE A 143 -1.60 -5.22 23.70
C ILE A 143 -1.42 -5.96 25.04
N GLN A 144 -1.06 -5.26 26.12
CA GLN A 144 -0.93 -5.86 27.46
C GLN A 144 -2.28 -6.28 28.08
N GLU A 145 -3.41 -5.72 27.65
CA GLU A 145 -4.75 -6.13 28.10
C GLU A 145 -5.13 -7.52 27.55
N TYR A 146 -4.50 -7.94 26.45
CA TYR A 146 -4.76 -9.19 25.76
C TYR A 146 -3.66 -10.25 25.97
N LYS A 147 -2.86 -10.15 27.06
CA LYS A 147 -1.74 -11.08 27.39
C LYS A 147 -2.00 -12.58 27.26
N PRO A 148 -3.20 -13.12 27.60
CA PRO A 148 -3.48 -14.54 27.37
C PRO A 148 -3.44 -14.95 25.88
N ARG A 149 -3.33 -13.98 24.97
CA ARG A 149 -3.25 -14.16 23.52
C ARG A 149 -1.86 -13.79 23.03
N GLN A 150 -1.45 -14.44 21.95
CA GLN A 150 -0.23 -14.11 21.24
C GLN A 150 -0.44 -12.88 20.36
N VAL A 151 -0.57 -11.70 20.98
CA VAL A 151 -0.67 -10.42 20.29
C VAL A 151 0.67 -9.70 20.34
N SER A 152 1.16 -9.22 19.20
CA SER A 152 2.40 -8.45 19.10
C SER A 152 2.20 -7.17 18.32
N LEU A 153 3.11 -6.22 18.52
CA LEU A 153 3.14 -4.93 17.85
C LEU A 153 4.45 -4.83 17.05
N VAL A 154 4.34 -4.57 15.74
CA VAL A 154 5.49 -4.60 14.81
C VAL A 154 5.51 -3.37 13.93
N ASP A 155 6.64 -2.67 13.93
CA ASP A 155 6.95 -1.66 12.92
C ASP A 155 7.56 -2.32 11.68
N LEU A 156 6.84 -2.22 10.56
CA LEU A 156 7.22 -2.82 9.29
C LEU A 156 8.46 -2.15 8.68
N ASN A 157 8.70 -0.86 8.98
CA ASN A 157 9.92 -0.17 8.55
C ASN A 157 11.16 -0.77 9.23
N ARG A 158 11.06 -1.08 10.54
CA ARG A 158 12.13 -1.72 11.32
C ARG A 158 12.27 -3.22 11.05
N GLU A 159 11.16 -3.90 10.73
CA GLU A 159 11.19 -5.31 10.34
C GLU A 159 11.97 -5.53 9.04
N LYS A 160 11.93 -4.57 8.10
CA LYS A 160 12.72 -4.56 6.85
C LYS A 160 12.53 -5.77 5.94
N LYS A 161 11.47 -6.55 6.15
CA LYS A 161 11.09 -7.64 5.24
C LYS A 161 10.15 -7.09 4.17
N TYR A 162 10.53 -7.22 2.91
CA TYR A 162 9.76 -6.65 1.80
C TYR A 162 9.72 -7.54 0.56
N GLU A 163 8.68 -7.37 -0.25
CA GLU A 163 8.69 -7.67 -1.68
C GLU A 163 9.02 -6.40 -2.46
N VAL A 164 9.74 -6.55 -3.58
CA VAL A 164 9.94 -5.45 -4.53
C VAL A 164 8.74 -5.41 -5.47
N PHE A 165 8.08 -4.26 -5.53
CA PHE A 165 6.95 -4.01 -6.41
C PHE A 165 7.31 -2.88 -7.39
N THR A 166 6.80 -2.95 -8.62
CA THR A 166 7.03 -1.92 -9.62
C THR A 166 5.83 -1.00 -9.71
N ILE A 167 6.06 0.29 -9.48
CA ILE A 167 5.13 1.38 -9.74
C ILE A 167 5.61 2.20 -10.95
N VAL A 168 4.88 3.24 -11.32
CA VAL A 168 5.34 4.24 -12.29
C VAL A 168 5.53 5.60 -11.64
N ASP A 169 6.53 6.34 -12.11
CA ASP A 169 6.74 7.73 -11.72
C ASP A 169 5.78 8.68 -12.47
N ARG A 170 5.98 10.00 -12.31
CA ARG A 170 5.13 11.01 -12.95
C ARG A 170 5.12 10.95 -14.47
N ASN A 171 6.19 10.42 -15.08
CA ASN A 171 6.39 10.31 -16.53
C ASN A 171 6.07 8.90 -17.03
N ILE A 172 5.38 8.08 -16.20
CA ILE A 172 5.01 6.70 -16.51
C ILE A 172 6.25 5.80 -16.70
N ARG A 173 7.38 6.16 -16.10
CA ARG A 173 8.59 5.32 -16.10
C ARG A 173 8.53 4.33 -14.94
N PRO A 174 8.86 3.05 -15.14
CA PRO A 174 8.89 2.07 -14.07
C PRO A 174 9.84 2.46 -12.94
N LEU A 175 9.41 2.27 -11.70
CA LEU A 175 10.17 2.51 -10.49
C LEU A 175 9.94 1.38 -9.48
N ALA A 176 11.01 0.83 -8.93
CA ALA A 176 10.94 -0.20 -7.90
C ALA A 176 10.69 0.42 -6.52
N VAL A 177 9.80 -0.19 -5.74
CA VAL A 177 9.48 0.17 -4.36
C VAL A 177 9.44 -1.07 -3.47
N ARG A 178 9.76 -0.90 -2.19
CA ARG A 178 9.70 -1.94 -1.16
C ARG A 178 8.36 -1.88 -0.46
N MET A 179 7.67 -3.00 -0.50
CA MET A 179 6.36 -3.20 0.10
C MET A 179 6.47 -4.27 1.18
N ALA A 180 5.91 -4.02 2.37
CA ALA A 180 6.03 -4.92 3.52
C ALA A 180 5.62 -6.36 3.18
N ALA A 181 6.52 -7.33 3.39
CA ALA A 181 6.35 -8.72 2.96
C ALA A 181 5.09 -9.37 3.56
N ARG A 182 4.72 -8.99 4.80
CA ARG A 182 3.50 -9.48 5.47
C ARG A 182 2.21 -9.21 4.70
N MET A 183 2.20 -8.21 3.82
CA MET A 183 1.03 -7.87 3.00
C MET A 183 0.84 -8.85 1.83
N PHE A 184 1.88 -9.62 1.50
CA PHE A 184 1.88 -10.62 0.45
C PHE A 184 1.74 -12.05 0.97
N ASP A 185 1.76 -12.24 2.29
CA ASP A 185 1.75 -13.56 2.91
C ASP A 185 0.38 -14.25 2.77
N PRO A 186 0.30 -15.39 2.04
CA PRO A 186 -0.95 -16.13 1.87
C PRO A 186 -1.43 -16.81 3.16
N ASP A 187 -0.57 -16.96 4.17
CA ASP A 187 -0.94 -17.52 5.46
C ASP A 187 -1.58 -16.48 6.40
N ALA A 188 -1.50 -15.19 6.06
CA ALA A 188 -2.09 -14.10 6.83
C ALA A 188 -3.57 -13.88 6.50
N PHE A 189 -4.36 -13.61 7.53
CA PHE A 189 -5.65 -12.92 7.41
C PHE A 189 -5.47 -11.45 7.73
N ILE A 190 -5.56 -10.55 6.75
CA ILE A 190 -5.27 -9.13 6.98
C ILE A 190 -6.57 -8.33 7.23
N ILE A 191 -6.66 -7.69 8.39
CA ILE A 191 -7.71 -6.73 8.74
C ILE A 191 -7.13 -5.32 8.61
N SER A 192 -7.66 -4.53 7.68
CA SER A 192 -7.33 -3.10 7.59
C SER A 192 -8.17 -2.31 8.62
N SER A 193 -7.52 -1.52 9.47
CA SER A 193 -8.19 -0.63 10.42
C SER A 193 -8.02 0.83 9.98
N ALA A 194 -8.84 1.25 9.03
CA ALA A 194 -8.75 2.56 8.39
C ALA A 194 -9.53 3.62 9.16
N MET A 195 -9.02 4.85 9.18
CA MET A 195 -9.77 6.02 9.65
C MET A 195 -10.51 6.67 8.49
N LEU A 196 -11.72 7.18 8.76
CA LEU A 196 -12.45 8.00 7.80
C LEU A 196 -11.84 9.41 7.77
N LYS A 197 -11.14 9.73 6.69
CA LYS A 197 -10.51 11.05 6.52
C LYS A 197 -10.52 11.51 5.08
N THR A 198 -10.77 12.80 4.88
CA THR A 198 -10.62 13.46 3.58
C THR A 198 -9.19 13.31 3.04
N HIS A 199 -9.05 13.44 1.73
CA HIS A 199 -7.76 13.40 1.06
C HIS A 199 -7.80 14.25 -0.21
N ASN A 200 -6.91 15.24 -0.30
CA ASN A 200 -6.82 16.16 -1.44
C ASN A 200 -6.72 15.51 -2.83
N ALA A 201 -6.08 14.34 -2.92
CA ALA A 201 -5.80 13.65 -4.19
C ALA A 201 -6.74 12.48 -4.56
N VAL A 202 -7.52 11.94 -3.61
CA VAL A 202 -8.39 10.75 -3.84
C VAL A 202 -9.74 10.89 -3.15
N VAL A 203 -10.15 12.11 -2.80
CA VAL A 203 -11.36 12.45 -2.05
C VAL A 203 -11.31 11.99 -0.59
N ALA A 204 -11.08 10.70 -0.34
CA ALA A 204 -11.00 10.13 1.00
C ALA A 204 -9.95 9.01 1.11
N THR A 205 -9.37 8.89 2.31
CA THR A 205 -8.62 7.70 2.70
C THR A 205 -9.61 6.65 3.19
N MET A 206 -9.48 5.44 2.67
CA MET A 206 -10.22 4.26 3.11
C MET A 206 -9.26 3.07 3.19
N SER A 207 -9.79 1.86 3.33
CA SER A 207 -9.04 0.61 3.49
C SER A 207 -8.03 0.36 2.36
N VAL A 208 -8.42 0.54 1.09
CA VAL A 208 -7.51 0.28 -0.05
C VAL A 208 -6.26 1.14 0.04
N LYS A 209 -6.39 2.46 0.29
CA LYS A 209 -5.22 3.34 0.43
C LYS A 209 -4.34 2.95 1.63
N ASN A 210 -4.97 2.55 2.73
CA ASN A 210 -4.23 2.04 3.90
C ASN A 210 -3.44 0.77 3.57
N MET A 211 -4.03 -0.15 2.79
CA MET A 211 -3.38 -1.40 2.40
C MET A 211 -2.33 -1.23 1.30
N VAL A 212 -2.49 -0.29 0.37
CA VAL A 212 -1.54 -0.11 -0.73
C VAL A 212 -0.43 0.87 -0.36
N ILE A 213 -0.74 2.14 -0.12
CA ILE A 213 0.27 3.15 0.20
C ILE A 213 0.81 2.97 1.62
N GLY A 214 -0.03 2.53 2.56
CA GLY A 214 0.38 2.29 3.95
C GLY A 214 1.29 1.07 4.15
N SER A 215 1.57 0.31 3.09
CA SER A 215 2.45 -0.87 3.10
C SER A 215 3.84 -0.58 2.52
N ALA A 216 4.04 0.59 1.92
CA ALA A 216 5.32 0.99 1.39
C ALA A 216 6.25 1.44 2.53
N LEU A 217 7.50 0.99 2.49
CA LEU A 217 8.46 1.21 3.57
C LEU A 217 9.23 2.53 3.41
N HIS A 218 9.93 2.91 4.47
CA HIS A 218 10.98 3.93 4.45
C HIS A 218 12.16 3.55 5.34
N SER A 219 13.31 4.19 5.14
CA SER A 219 14.47 4.07 6.02
C SER A 219 14.13 4.56 7.42
N VAL A 220 14.63 3.87 8.45
CA VAL A 220 14.47 4.29 9.85
C VAL A 220 15.55 5.30 10.26
N ALA A 221 15.38 5.95 11.42
CA ALA A 221 16.37 6.90 11.92
C ALA A 221 17.78 6.27 12.00
N GLY A 222 18.79 7.00 11.52
CA GLY A 222 20.19 6.57 11.51
C GLY A 222 20.63 5.80 10.26
N GLU A 223 19.72 5.44 9.35
CA GLU A 223 20.09 4.74 8.12
C GLU A 223 20.58 5.68 7.01
N THR A 224 21.61 5.23 6.28
CA THR A 224 22.16 5.91 5.11
C THR A 224 22.37 4.90 3.97
N PRO A 225 21.91 5.18 2.73
CA PRO A 225 21.15 6.37 2.33
C PRO A 225 19.72 6.38 2.90
N GLN A 226 19.15 7.57 3.09
CA GLN A 226 17.73 7.72 3.42
C GLN A 226 16.87 7.48 2.18
N TRP A 227 15.73 6.82 2.36
CA TRP A 227 14.78 6.51 1.29
C TRP A 227 13.36 6.41 1.82
N HIS A 228 12.36 6.64 0.96
CA HIS A 228 10.95 6.66 1.38
C HIS A 228 10.00 6.29 0.24
N ASP A 229 9.62 5.03 0.16
CA ASP A 229 8.90 4.49 -1.01
C ASP A 229 7.43 4.90 -1.03
N LYS A 230 6.83 5.13 0.14
CA LYS A 230 5.50 5.73 0.25
C LYS A 230 5.40 7.09 -0.45
N ARG A 231 6.46 7.91 -0.46
CA ARG A 231 6.49 9.18 -1.22
C ARG A 231 6.51 8.93 -2.73
N GLN A 232 7.16 7.86 -3.17
CA GLN A 232 7.23 7.48 -4.59
C GLN A 232 5.87 7.09 -5.16
N PHE A 233 5.01 6.43 -4.36
CA PHE A 233 3.62 6.13 -4.76
C PHE A 233 2.82 7.35 -5.22
N HIS A 234 3.16 8.55 -4.73
CA HIS A 234 2.49 9.79 -5.11
C HIS A 234 2.95 10.35 -6.46
N ALA A 235 3.87 9.66 -7.17
CA ALA A 235 4.37 10.05 -8.48
C ALA A 235 4.76 11.54 -8.55
N ARG A 236 5.47 12.00 -7.51
CA ARG A 236 6.02 13.36 -7.46
C ARG A 236 7.32 13.41 -8.26
N SER A 237 7.66 14.58 -8.78
CA SER A 237 8.98 14.78 -9.39
C SER A 237 10.09 14.53 -8.37
N ALA A 238 11.26 14.13 -8.87
CA ALA A 238 12.52 14.29 -8.14
C ALA A 238 12.67 15.76 -7.68
N PRO A 239 13.50 16.05 -6.65
CA PRO A 239 13.74 17.42 -6.21
C PRO A 239 14.09 18.30 -7.42
N ALA A 240 13.22 19.25 -7.73
CA ALA A 240 13.37 20.23 -8.80
C ALA A 240 13.23 21.63 -8.17
N PRO A 241 13.79 22.69 -8.79
CA PRO A 241 13.75 24.05 -8.25
C PRO A 241 12.34 24.54 -7.90
N THR A 242 11.35 24.05 -8.64
CA THR A 242 9.92 24.23 -8.36
C THR A 242 9.29 22.90 -7.98
N PRO A 243 8.69 22.76 -6.79
CA PRO A 243 7.92 21.57 -6.44
C PRO A 243 6.74 21.42 -7.41
N GLN A 244 6.70 20.33 -8.19
CA GLN A 244 5.51 20.05 -8.99
C GLN A 244 4.46 19.29 -8.19
N ALA A 245 3.20 19.55 -8.51
CA ALA A 245 2.08 18.78 -8.00
C ALA A 245 2.25 17.28 -8.36
N PRO A 246 1.72 16.38 -7.50
CA PRO A 246 1.64 14.94 -7.80
C PRO A 246 0.98 14.69 -9.16
N ASN A 247 1.43 13.68 -9.90
CA ASN A 247 0.63 13.16 -11.01
C ASN A 247 -0.45 12.22 -10.45
N PHE A 248 -1.67 12.73 -10.30
CA PHE A 248 -2.78 11.97 -9.70
C PHE A 248 -3.19 10.76 -10.54
N HIS A 249 -3.03 10.77 -11.87
CA HIS A 249 -3.33 9.61 -12.71
C HIS A 249 -2.31 8.49 -12.46
N ALA A 250 -1.02 8.82 -12.44
CA ALA A 250 0.03 7.86 -12.13
C ALA A 250 -0.13 7.29 -10.70
N MET A 251 -0.46 8.14 -9.72
CA MET A 251 -0.74 7.69 -8.34
C MET A 251 -1.93 6.72 -8.28
N ASN A 252 -3.06 7.04 -8.94
CA ASN A 252 -4.21 6.15 -8.99
C ASN A 252 -3.90 4.82 -9.70
N TYR A 253 -3.15 4.87 -10.80
CA TYR A 253 -2.66 3.67 -11.49
C TYR A 253 -1.80 2.80 -10.56
N ASN A 254 -0.84 3.40 -9.84
CA ASN A 254 0.00 2.69 -8.87
C ASN A 254 -0.82 2.03 -7.76
N MET A 255 -1.82 2.72 -7.24
CA MET A 255 -2.71 2.15 -6.23
C MET A 255 -3.55 1.00 -6.79
N ALA A 256 -4.09 1.13 -8.00
CA ALA A 256 -4.90 0.09 -8.62
C ALA A 256 -4.08 -1.18 -8.92
N THR A 257 -2.86 -1.05 -9.44
CA THR A 257 -1.99 -2.20 -9.72
C THR A 257 -1.52 -2.88 -8.44
N ALA A 258 -1.16 -2.10 -7.41
CA ALA A 258 -0.81 -2.63 -6.08
C ALA A 258 -2.01 -3.31 -5.41
N ALA A 259 -3.21 -2.71 -5.47
CA ALA A 259 -4.44 -3.29 -4.93
C ALA A 259 -4.70 -4.67 -5.52
N ARG A 260 -4.64 -4.80 -6.85
CA ARG A 260 -4.81 -6.09 -7.54
C ARG A 260 -3.82 -7.16 -7.06
N ARG A 261 -2.58 -6.77 -6.76
CA ARG A 261 -1.55 -7.70 -6.28
C ARG A 261 -1.78 -8.10 -4.81
N LEU A 262 -2.20 -7.16 -3.97
CA LEU A 262 -2.36 -7.37 -2.52
C LEU A 262 -3.71 -7.97 -2.13
N SER A 263 -4.74 -7.80 -2.96
CA SER A 263 -6.13 -8.18 -2.62
C SER A 263 -6.33 -9.66 -2.37
N SER A 264 -5.42 -10.53 -2.83
CA SER A 264 -5.49 -11.98 -2.56
C SER A 264 -5.37 -12.33 -1.06
N ASN A 265 -4.78 -11.43 -0.26
CA ASN A 265 -4.52 -11.67 1.17
C ASN A 265 -5.39 -10.79 2.09
N TRP A 266 -6.21 -9.91 1.52
CA TRP A 266 -7.14 -9.09 2.30
C TRP A 266 -8.23 -9.96 2.90
N GLY A 267 -8.46 -9.78 4.20
CA GLY A 267 -9.47 -10.52 4.95
C GLY A 267 -10.72 -9.69 5.20
N ALA A 268 -10.56 -8.58 5.93
CA ALA A 268 -11.65 -7.66 6.24
C ALA A 268 -11.15 -6.21 6.28
N ALA A 269 -12.08 -5.27 6.15
CA ALA A 269 -11.81 -3.84 6.30
C ALA A 269 -12.75 -3.25 7.35
N VAL A 270 -12.19 -2.59 8.34
CA VAL A 270 -12.90 -1.70 9.27
C VAL A 270 -12.60 -0.28 8.84
N ILE A 271 -13.65 0.51 8.65
CA ILE A 271 -13.55 1.96 8.43
C ILE A 271 -14.16 2.60 9.65
N ASP A 272 -13.31 3.08 10.56
CA ASP A 272 -13.72 3.81 11.74
C ASP A 272 -14.11 5.24 11.34
N GLY A 273 -15.42 5.48 11.33
CA GLY A 273 -16.03 6.79 11.10
C GLY A 273 -16.71 7.35 12.34
N PHE A 274 -16.32 6.91 13.55
CA PHE A 274 -16.84 7.47 14.80
C PHE A 274 -16.50 8.96 14.90
N ASP A 275 -15.21 9.27 14.70
CA ASP A 275 -14.73 10.61 14.35
C ASP A 275 -14.10 10.52 12.96
N GLY A 276 -14.30 11.55 12.15
CA GLY A 276 -13.69 11.67 10.84
C GLY A 276 -12.99 12.99 10.67
N MET A 277 -11.94 13.01 9.85
CA MET A 277 -11.22 14.24 9.50
C MET A 277 -11.80 14.87 8.24
N GLU A 278 -12.17 16.14 8.31
CA GLU A 278 -12.57 16.94 7.15
C GLU A 278 -11.54 18.02 6.76
N GLY A 279 -11.74 18.65 5.61
CA GLY A 279 -10.86 19.71 5.10
C GLY A 279 -9.51 19.21 4.58
N ASN A 280 -8.41 19.69 5.17
CA ASN A 280 -7.05 19.49 4.66
C ASN A 280 -6.44 18.11 5.03
N GLY A 281 -7.22 17.05 4.86
CA GLY A 281 -6.74 15.68 5.00
C GLY A 281 -5.69 15.28 3.95
N PRO A 282 -4.89 14.23 4.20
CA PRO A 282 -5.11 13.19 5.21
C PRO A 282 -4.39 13.42 6.56
N SER A 283 -3.77 14.59 6.77
CA SER A 283 -2.96 14.86 7.96
C SER A 283 -3.35 16.11 8.73
N ASN A 284 -3.85 17.15 8.04
CA ASN A 284 -3.97 18.51 8.57
C ASN A 284 -5.42 19.00 8.61
N GLY A 285 -6.38 18.09 8.51
CA GLY A 285 -7.79 18.40 8.70
C GLY A 285 -8.16 18.53 10.18
N THR A 286 -9.43 18.84 10.41
CA THR A 286 -10.07 18.96 11.74
C THR A 286 -11.16 17.94 11.92
#